data_AF-A0A2D6MEE0-F1
#
_entry.id   AF-A0A2D6MEE0-F1
#
_cell.length_a   1.000
_cell.length_b   1.000
_cell.length_c   1.000
_cell.angle_alpha   90.00
_cell.angle_beta   90.00
_cell.angle_gamma   90.00
#
_symmetry.space_group_name_H-M   'P 1'
#
loop_
_entity.id
_entity.type
_entity.pdbx_description
1 polymer ?
#
loop_
_entity_poly.entity_id
_entity_poly.type
_entity_poly.pdbx_seq_one_letter_code
_entity_poly.pdbx_strand_id
1 'polypeptide(L)'
;MAIDYFDTFPRVDYDMGKDNKTRSVTNLLKRIGIRGDFKNLLPTYYKSILSASERPELSAYTTYGDIFSHWVLLHMNTVTDPYHDWVMEETVLNEFVDLKYPDSSLLLESTHHSDTTYGAVDPSTKRFFVKGEVIKEYQADDTLLNGVGTVVDFDATLIQITYKLTSGSFDDADQYSGSYVKGDDSGAVGKLAGVTTERLGVHHYESADGIEVGRSHNGALAITNETFENNENEKKREIMILQGNYLQQFEQNFEDMMNA
;
A
#
# COMPACT_ATOMS: atom_id res chain seq x y z
N MET A 1 5.29 -18.44 -34.30
CA MET A 1 4.19 -18.99 -33.48
C MET A 1 4.55 -18.56 -32.07
N ALA A 2 3.76 -17.69 -31.45
CA ALA A 2 4.13 -17.14 -30.17
C ALA A 2 4.09 -18.23 -29.09
N ILE A 3 5.03 -18.15 -28.17
CA ILE A 3 5.23 -19.15 -27.12
C ILE A 3 4.48 -18.67 -25.88
N ASP A 4 3.54 -19.49 -25.40
CA ASP A 4 2.94 -19.25 -24.10
C ASP A 4 3.97 -19.54 -23.00
N TYR A 5 3.93 -18.74 -21.93
CA TYR A 5 4.94 -18.78 -20.87
C TYR A 5 5.12 -20.18 -20.31
N PHE A 6 4.03 -20.86 -19.96
CA PHE A 6 4.06 -22.17 -19.31
C PHE A 6 4.36 -23.33 -20.25
N ASP A 7 4.30 -23.13 -21.57
CA ASP A 7 4.69 -24.15 -22.54
C ASP A 7 6.21 -24.34 -22.59
N THR A 8 6.98 -23.33 -22.19
CA THR A 8 8.45 -23.43 -22.05
C THR A 8 8.89 -24.28 -20.85
N PHE A 9 7.99 -24.53 -19.91
CA PHE A 9 8.34 -25.18 -18.65
C PHE A 9 8.45 -26.70 -18.78
N PRO A 10 9.51 -27.31 -18.21
CA PRO A 10 9.60 -28.76 -18.20
C PRO A 10 8.46 -29.35 -17.38
N ARG A 11 7.99 -30.52 -17.77
CA ARG A 11 7.00 -31.28 -16.99
C ARG A 11 7.71 -32.18 -15.99
N VAL A 12 7.10 -32.34 -14.82
CA VAL A 12 7.54 -33.24 -13.75
C VAL A 12 6.38 -34.13 -13.33
N ASP A 13 6.66 -35.39 -13.02
CA ASP A 13 5.67 -36.29 -12.46
C ASP A 13 5.51 -36.00 -10.97
N TYR A 14 4.31 -35.60 -10.56
CA TYR A 14 4.01 -35.22 -9.19
C TYR A 14 2.81 -35.99 -8.63
N ASP A 15 2.94 -36.50 -7.41
CA ASP A 15 1.86 -37.16 -6.66
C ASP A 15 1.15 -36.13 -5.77
N MET A 16 -0.01 -35.67 -6.19
CA MET A 16 -0.83 -34.72 -5.44
C MET A 16 -1.58 -35.38 -4.26
N GLY A 17 -1.88 -36.67 -4.36
CA GLY A 17 -2.76 -37.39 -3.45
C GLY A 17 -2.04 -38.15 -2.34
N LYS A 18 -0.71 -38.29 -2.43
CA LYS A 18 0.09 -39.24 -1.65
C LYS A 18 -0.43 -40.68 -1.80
N ASP A 19 -1.05 -40.99 -2.94
CA ASP A 19 -1.62 -42.30 -3.26
C ASP A 19 -0.75 -43.10 -4.25
N ASN A 20 0.50 -42.65 -4.45
CA ASN A 20 1.46 -43.17 -5.44
C ASN A 20 0.96 -43.09 -6.89
N LYS A 21 -0.05 -42.25 -7.19
CA LYS A 21 -0.48 -41.96 -8.56
C LYS A 21 0.06 -40.62 -8.99
N THR A 22 1.14 -40.66 -9.75
CA THR A 22 1.73 -39.45 -10.31
C THR A 22 0.91 -38.92 -11.47
N ARG A 23 0.88 -37.60 -11.63
CA ARG A 23 0.41 -36.91 -12.83
C ARG A 23 1.52 -36.03 -13.36
N SER A 24 1.64 -35.98 -14.69
CA SER A 24 2.58 -35.07 -15.34
C SER A 24 2.04 -33.64 -15.23
N VAL A 25 2.77 -32.79 -14.50
CA VAL A 25 2.41 -31.39 -14.24
C VAL A 25 3.54 -30.46 -14.64
N THR A 26 3.23 -29.21 -14.93
CA THR A 26 4.23 -28.18 -15.23
C THR A 26 5.09 -27.88 -14.01
N ASN A 27 6.41 -27.89 -14.15
CA ASN A 27 7.33 -27.68 -13.04
C ASN A 27 7.51 -26.20 -12.70
N LEU A 28 6.65 -25.66 -11.85
CA LEU A 28 6.72 -24.27 -11.38
C LEU A 28 7.90 -23.99 -10.43
N LEU A 29 8.63 -25.02 -9.97
CA LEU A 29 9.77 -24.85 -9.05
C LEU A 29 11.04 -24.41 -9.79
N LYS A 30 11.08 -24.50 -11.11
CA LYS A 30 12.19 -23.98 -11.91
C LYS A 30 12.06 -22.46 -12.01
N ARG A 31 12.77 -21.74 -11.14
CA ARG A 31 12.84 -20.27 -11.20
C ARG A 31 13.84 -19.83 -12.25
N ILE A 32 13.40 -18.96 -13.16
CA ILE A 32 14.25 -18.37 -14.19
C ILE A 32 14.51 -16.93 -13.77
N GLY A 33 15.76 -16.64 -13.41
CA GLY A 33 16.20 -15.26 -13.26
C GLY A 33 16.66 -14.75 -14.61
N ILE A 34 16.21 -13.57 -15.04
CA ILE A 34 16.81 -12.89 -16.19
C ILE A 34 18.31 -12.72 -15.89
N ARG A 35 19.18 -13.28 -16.76
CA ARG A 35 20.64 -13.14 -16.61
C ARG A 35 21.02 -11.66 -16.55
N GLY A 36 22.01 -11.32 -15.72
CA GLY A 36 22.54 -9.95 -15.61
C GLY A 36 23.01 -9.37 -16.96
N ASP A 37 23.33 -10.23 -17.92
CA ASP A 37 23.71 -9.88 -19.30
C ASP A 37 22.59 -9.15 -20.07
N PHE A 38 21.32 -9.33 -19.70
CA PHE A 38 20.19 -8.58 -20.28
C PHE A 38 20.18 -7.10 -19.86
N LYS A 39 20.91 -6.71 -18.81
CA LYS A 39 21.14 -5.30 -18.48
C LYS A 39 21.99 -4.60 -19.53
N ASN A 40 22.72 -5.32 -20.39
CA ASN A 40 23.45 -4.72 -21.51
C ASN A 40 22.55 -4.42 -22.72
N LEU A 41 21.32 -4.94 -22.74
CA LEU A 41 20.29 -4.63 -23.74
C LEU A 41 19.50 -3.35 -23.41
N LEU A 42 19.95 -2.53 -22.44
CA LEU A 42 19.36 -1.24 -22.08
C LEU A 42 19.03 -0.29 -23.27
N PRO A 43 19.79 -0.26 -24.39
CA PRO A 43 19.43 0.55 -25.55
C PRO A 43 18.18 0.10 -26.30
N THR A 44 17.66 -1.10 -26.01
CA THR A 44 16.56 -1.75 -26.73
C THR A 44 15.18 -1.43 -26.13
N TYR A 45 15.16 -0.73 -25.00
CA TYR A 45 13.92 -0.45 -24.28
C TYR A 45 13.43 0.97 -24.55
N TYR A 46 12.12 1.15 -24.51
CA TYR A 46 11.51 2.47 -24.42
C TYR A 46 10.45 2.48 -23.32
N LYS A 47 10.23 3.67 -22.77
CA LYS A 47 9.20 3.92 -21.76
C LYS A 47 7.87 4.18 -22.47
N SER A 48 6.82 3.52 -21.99
CA SER A 48 5.45 3.76 -22.43
C SER A 48 4.57 4.05 -21.23
N ILE A 49 3.59 4.94 -21.41
CA ILE A 49 2.59 5.25 -20.40
C ILE A 49 1.34 4.45 -20.73
N LEU A 50 0.92 3.60 -19.81
CA LEU A 50 -0.31 2.83 -19.93
C LEU A 50 -1.54 3.70 -19.70
N SER A 51 -2.65 3.29 -20.30
CA SER A 51 -3.97 3.77 -19.89
C SER A 51 -4.39 3.13 -18.55
N ALA A 52 -5.23 3.83 -17.78
CA ALA A 52 -5.54 3.47 -16.39
C ALA A 52 -6.20 2.08 -16.19
N SER A 53 -6.70 1.45 -17.25
CA SER A 53 -7.38 0.14 -17.19
C SER A 53 -6.76 -0.93 -18.08
N GLU A 54 -5.51 -0.72 -18.54
CA GLU A 54 -4.88 -1.60 -19.50
C GLU A 54 -4.32 -2.86 -18.84
N ARG A 55 -4.89 -4.02 -19.18
CA ARG A 55 -4.37 -5.31 -18.71
C ARG A 55 -3.02 -5.63 -19.39
N PRO A 56 -2.11 -6.37 -18.73
CA PRO A 56 -0.82 -6.76 -19.31
C PRO A 56 -0.97 -7.44 -20.68
N GLU A 57 -1.97 -8.31 -20.83
CA GLU A 57 -2.35 -9.00 -22.07
C GLU A 57 -2.71 -8.04 -23.21
N LEU A 58 -3.50 -7.01 -22.92
CA LEU A 58 -3.93 -6.03 -23.92
C LEU A 58 -2.77 -5.11 -24.33
N SER A 59 -1.91 -4.76 -23.38
CA SER A 59 -0.71 -3.97 -23.63
C SER A 59 0.30 -4.73 -24.50
N ALA A 60 0.45 -6.04 -24.24
CA ALA A 60 1.25 -6.93 -25.07
C ALA A 60 0.70 -7.02 -26.50
N TYR A 61 -0.62 -7.17 -26.66
CA TYR A 61 -1.23 -7.20 -27.99
C TYR A 61 -1.00 -5.90 -28.77
N THR A 62 -1.14 -4.75 -28.12
CA THR A 62 -0.92 -3.44 -28.75
C THR A 62 0.53 -3.24 -29.18
N THR A 63 1.47 -3.76 -28.38
CA THR A 63 2.92 -3.57 -28.59
C THR A 63 3.51 -4.60 -29.55
N TYR A 64 3.22 -5.87 -29.33
CA TYR A 64 3.84 -7.02 -29.98
C TYR A 64 2.94 -7.66 -31.05
N GLY A 65 1.66 -7.29 -31.09
CA GLY A 65 0.66 -7.94 -31.96
C GLY A 65 0.19 -9.29 -31.46
N ASP A 66 0.57 -9.67 -30.24
CA ASP A 66 0.20 -10.95 -29.62
C ASP A 66 -0.10 -10.82 -28.12
N ILE A 67 -1.11 -11.56 -27.68
CA ILE A 67 -1.60 -11.55 -26.30
C ILE A 67 -0.70 -12.44 -25.40
N PHE A 68 -0.11 -13.51 -25.96
CA PHE A 68 0.67 -14.46 -25.18
C PHE A 68 2.03 -13.89 -24.75
N SER A 69 2.59 -12.89 -25.43
CA SER A 69 3.84 -12.22 -25.03
C SER A 69 3.73 -11.33 -23.78
N HIS A 70 2.61 -11.31 -23.06
CA HIS A 70 2.45 -10.49 -21.85
C HIS A 70 3.43 -10.84 -20.72
N TRP A 71 3.86 -12.10 -20.63
CA TRP A 71 4.83 -12.51 -19.62
C TRP A 71 6.18 -11.81 -19.80
N VAL A 72 6.57 -11.46 -21.03
CA VAL A 72 7.77 -10.67 -21.31
C VAL A 72 7.64 -9.30 -20.67
N LEU A 73 6.49 -8.64 -20.87
CA LEU A 73 6.18 -7.33 -20.29
C LEU A 73 6.26 -7.36 -18.75
N LEU A 74 5.70 -8.40 -18.12
CA LEU A 74 5.72 -8.60 -16.67
C LEU A 74 7.14 -8.81 -16.15
N HIS A 75 7.92 -9.68 -16.81
CA HIS A 75 9.31 -9.96 -16.44
C HIS A 75 10.20 -8.72 -16.60
N MET A 76 9.97 -7.91 -17.64
CA MET A 76 10.70 -6.68 -17.90
C MET A 76 10.47 -5.61 -16.84
N ASN A 77 9.25 -5.52 -16.31
CA ASN A 77 8.88 -4.56 -15.27
C ASN A 77 9.00 -5.12 -13.86
N THR A 78 9.61 -6.31 -13.70
CA THR A 78 9.79 -7.00 -12.41
C THR A 78 8.48 -7.20 -11.64
N VAL A 79 7.37 -7.30 -12.37
CA VAL A 79 6.02 -7.47 -11.82
C VAL A 79 5.89 -8.90 -11.33
N THR A 80 5.69 -9.08 -10.03
CA THR A 80 5.59 -10.41 -9.41
C THR A 80 4.14 -10.81 -9.24
N ASP A 81 3.30 -9.88 -8.77
CA ASP A 81 1.86 -10.04 -8.68
C ASP A 81 1.16 -9.15 -9.73
N PRO A 82 0.70 -9.71 -10.86
CA PRO A 82 0.03 -8.94 -11.91
C PRO A 82 -1.24 -8.20 -11.44
N TYR A 83 -1.84 -8.58 -10.31
CA TYR A 83 -3.04 -7.94 -9.81
C TYR A 83 -2.75 -6.66 -9.01
N HIS A 84 -1.64 -6.62 -8.28
CA HIS A 84 -1.30 -5.50 -7.38
C HIS A 84 -0.09 -4.68 -7.85
N ASP A 85 0.86 -5.31 -8.54
CA ASP A 85 2.07 -4.66 -9.05
C ASP A 85 1.85 -3.99 -10.41
N TRP A 86 0.69 -4.22 -11.05
CA TRP A 86 0.28 -3.57 -12.29
C TRP A 86 -0.58 -2.32 -12.03
N VAL A 87 -0.78 -1.50 -13.06
CA VAL A 87 -1.72 -0.38 -12.99
C VAL A 87 -3.14 -0.91 -12.77
N MET A 88 -3.81 -0.37 -11.76
CA MET A 88 -5.21 -0.65 -11.45
C MET A 88 -6.11 0.50 -11.93
N GLU A 89 -7.33 0.15 -12.31
CA GLU A 89 -8.39 1.13 -12.58
C GLU A 89 -8.74 1.88 -11.28
N GLU A 90 -9.14 3.13 -11.39
CA GLU A 90 -9.55 3.98 -10.26
C GLU A 90 -10.62 3.33 -9.36
N THR A 91 -11.62 2.64 -9.94
CA THR A 91 -12.67 1.96 -9.17
C THR A 91 -12.10 0.83 -8.31
N VAL A 92 -11.26 -0.02 -8.90
CA VAL A 92 -10.58 -1.13 -8.21
C VAL A 92 -9.59 -0.62 -7.17
N LEU A 93 -8.88 0.46 -7.48
CA LEU A 93 -7.97 1.10 -6.54
C LEU A 93 -8.71 1.64 -5.31
N ASN A 94 -9.86 2.29 -5.52
CA ASN A 94 -10.70 2.75 -4.40
C ASN A 94 -11.15 1.59 -3.50
N GLU A 95 -11.58 0.47 -4.08
CA GLU A 95 -11.93 -0.73 -3.31
C GLU A 95 -10.72 -1.31 -2.56
N PHE A 96 -9.54 -1.30 -3.18
CA PHE A 96 -8.30 -1.73 -2.54
C PHE A 96 -7.91 -0.83 -1.36
N VAL A 97 -8.03 0.49 -1.51
CA VAL A 97 -7.76 1.46 -0.44
C VAL A 97 -8.73 1.25 0.73
N ASP A 98 -10.03 1.06 0.46
CA ASP A 98 -11.03 0.81 1.50
C ASP A 98 -10.79 -0.52 2.23
N LEU A 99 -10.28 -1.54 1.53
CA LEU A 99 -9.93 -2.83 2.14
C LEU A 99 -8.63 -2.74 2.98
N LYS A 100 -7.66 -1.94 2.51
CA LYS A 100 -6.37 -1.75 3.16
C LYS A 100 -6.46 -0.88 4.40
N TYR A 101 -7.33 0.14 4.37
CA TYR A 101 -7.54 1.13 5.43
C TYR A 101 -9.00 1.15 5.90
N PRO A 102 -9.47 0.07 6.56
CA PRO A 102 -10.88 -0.08 6.94
C PRO A 102 -11.25 0.73 8.20
N ASP A 103 -10.26 1.21 8.96
CA ASP A 103 -10.48 1.83 10.25
C ASP A 103 -10.68 3.36 10.13
N SER A 104 -10.78 4.04 11.27
CA SER A 104 -10.93 5.50 11.34
C SER A 104 -9.69 6.12 11.96
N SER A 105 -9.48 7.42 11.71
CA SER A 105 -8.33 8.16 12.18
C SER A 105 -8.75 9.43 12.93
N LEU A 106 -8.18 9.64 14.12
CA LEU A 106 -8.29 10.88 14.87
C LEU A 106 -7.01 11.70 14.66
N LEU A 107 -7.17 12.93 14.21
CA LEU A 107 -6.10 13.91 14.10
C LEU A 107 -6.02 14.70 15.40
N LEU A 108 -4.83 14.90 15.97
CA LEU A 108 -4.68 15.68 17.21
C LEU A 108 -3.86 16.97 16.97
N GLU A 109 -4.26 18.05 17.65
CA GLU A 109 -3.70 19.39 17.40
C GLU A 109 -2.27 19.53 17.89
N SER A 110 -1.94 18.98 19.07
CA SER A 110 -0.59 19.03 19.63
C SER A 110 -0.34 17.91 20.63
N THR A 111 0.94 17.68 20.93
CA THR A 111 1.40 16.65 21.87
C THR A 111 0.87 16.87 23.28
N HIS A 112 0.20 15.85 23.80
CA HIS A 112 0.33 15.41 25.19
C HIS A 112 0.21 16.50 26.25
N HIS A 113 -0.99 17.02 26.47
CA HIS A 113 -1.30 17.59 27.78
C HIS A 113 -1.67 16.43 28.70
N SER A 114 -0.70 15.92 29.47
CA SER A 114 -1.05 15.23 30.70
C SER A 114 -1.71 16.26 31.61
N ASP A 115 -3.03 16.37 31.59
CA ASP A 115 -3.71 17.00 32.71
C ASP A 115 -3.93 15.95 33.82
N THR A 116 -3.61 16.43 34.99
CA THR A 116 -3.23 15.74 36.19
C THR A 116 -4.37 14.91 36.82
N THR A 117 -4.01 13.66 37.20
CA THR A 117 -4.69 12.76 38.17
C THR A 117 -5.54 11.65 37.50
N TYR A 118 -5.25 10.35 37.68
CA TYR A 118 -5.07 9.63 38.95
C TYR A 118 -3.81 8.75 39.01
N GLY A 119 -2.96 8.95 40.03
CA GLY A 119 -1.71 8.22 40.29
C GLY A 119 -0.47 8.92 39.72
N ALA A 120 0.11 9.84 40.50
CA ALA A 120 1.16 10.76 40.09
C ALA A 120 2.35 10.07 39.39
N VAL A 121 2.46 10.29 38.08
CA VAL A 121 3.69 10.16 37.31
C VAL A 121 3.90 11.53 36.66
N ASP A 122 5.08 12.10 36.88
CA ASP A 122 5.56 13.41 36.47
C ASP A 122 4.75 14.10 35.33
N PRO A 123 4.24 15.34 35.52
CA PRO A 123 3.54 16.10 34.46
C PRO A 123 4.42 16.44 33.23
N SER A 124 5.70 16.06 33.24
CA SER A 124 6.60 16.12 32.10
C SER A 124 6.77 14.77 31.35
N THR A 125 6.18 13.68 31.85
CA THR A 125 6.24 12.38 31.15
C THR A 125 5.23 12.32 30.01
N LYS A 126 5.75 12.37 28.78
CA LYS A 126 4.96 12.10 27.55
C LYS A 126 4.37 10.69 27.63
N ARG A 127 3.05 10.58 27.70
CA ARG A 127 2.31 9.31 27.65
C ARG A 127 1.79 9.09 26.25
N PHE A 128 2.11 7.97 25.63
CA PHE A 128 1.60 7.61 24.32
C PHE A 128 0.40 6.68 24.46
N PHE A 129 -0.52 6.77 23.49
CA PHE A 129 -1.59 5.81 23.37
C PHE A 129 -1.00 4.42 23.10
N VAL A 130 -1.55 3.39 23.74
CA VAL A 130 -1.10 2.01 23.62
C VAL A 130 -2.08 1.21 22.77
N LYS A 131 -1.54 0.35 21.90
CA LYS A 131 -2.34 -0.49 21.03
C LYS A 131 -3.28 -1.39 21.84
N GLY A 132 -4.55 -1.38 21.47
CA GLY A 132 -5.61 -2.17 22.08
C GLY A 132 -6.32 -1.50 23.26
N GLU A 133 -5.90 -0.31 23.69
CA GLU A 133 -6.61 0.39 24.77
C GLU A 133 -7.94 0.99 24.29
N VAL A 134 -8.86 1.16 25.23
CA VAL A 134 -10.11 1.88 24.99
C VAL A 134 -9.87 3.37 25.14
N ILE A 135 -10.32 4.13 24.14
CA ILE A 135 -10.33 5.58 24.14
C ILE A 135 -11.75 6.11 24.25
N LYS A 136 -11.91 7.19 25.03
CA LYS A 136 -13.18 7.90 25.18
C LYS A 136 -13.02 9.38 24.91
N GLU A 137 -14.05 9.97 24.31
CA GLU A 137 -14.12 11.40 24.04
C GLU A 137 -14.72 12.17 25.24
N TYR A 138 -14.18 13.36 25.49
CA TYR A 138 -14.63 14.28 26.51
C TYR A 138 -14.70 15.71 25.96
N GLN A 139 -15.62 16.52 26.47
CA GLN A 139 -15.60 17.96 26.24
C GLN A 139 -14.53 18.63 27.12
N ALA A 140 -14.24 19.91 26.84
CA ALA A 140 -13.28 20.72 27.59
C ALA A 140 -13.61 20.88 29.10
N ASP A 141 -14.83 20.55 29.54
CA ASP A 141 -15.28 20.59 30.93
C ASP A 141 -15.30 19.21 31.62
N ASP A 142 -14.62 18.22 31.05
CA ASP A 142 -14.55 16.82 31.49
C ASP A 142 -15.88 16.05 31.42
N THR A 143 -16.88 16.58 30.73
CA THR A 143 -18.10 15.80 30.45
C THR A 143 -17.83 14.71 29.42
N LEU A 144 -18.22 13.48 29.75
CA LEU A 144 -18.06 12.32 28.87
C LEU A 144 -18.99 12.45 27.66
N LEU A 145 -18.42 12.32 26.46
CA LEU A 145 -19.12 12.24 25.19
C LEU A 145 -19.37 10.79 24.77
N ASN A 146 -20.05 10.62 23.64
CA ASN A 146 -20.48 9.30 23.18
C ASN A 146 -19.40 8.53 22.42
N GLY A 147 -18.32 9.18 22.00
CA GLY A 147 -17.23 8.56 21.23
C GLY A 147 -16.44 7.56 22.06
N VAL A 148 -16.58 6.27 21.72
CA VAL A 148 -15.77 5.19 22.31
C VAL A 148 -15.15 4.34 21.21
N GLY A 149 -13.83 4.17 21.27
CA GLY A 149 -13.06 3.42 20.28
C GLY A 149 -11.97 2.57 20.92
N THR A 150 -11.41 1.65 20.13
CA THR A 150 -10.23 0.88 20.51
C THR A 150 -9.05 1.34 19.64
N VAL A 151 -7.90 1.63 20.25
CA VAL A 151 -6.69 2.04 19.53
C VAL A 151 -6.14 0.87 18.74
N VAL A 152 -6.01 1.03 17.42
CA VAL A 152 -5.36 0.06 16.54
C VAL A 152 -3.88 0.38 16.41
N ASP A 153 -3.56 1.66 16.26
CA ASP A 153 -2.19 2.18 16.20
C ASP A 153 -2.14 3.67 16.55
N PHE A 154 -0.95 4.14 16.94
CA PHE A 154 -0.71 5.56 17.20
C PHE A 154 0.63 5.99 16.59
N ASP A 155 0.56 6.94 15.66
CA ASP A 155 1.75 7.56 15.07
C ASP A 155 2.08 8.86 15.82
N ALA A 156 3.20 8.84 16.55
CA ALA A 156 3.67 9.98 17.34
C ALA A 156 4.23 11.14 16.48
N THR A 157 4.63 10.88 15.23
CA THR A 157 5.19 11.87 14.31
C THR A 157 4.09 12.63 13.57
N LEU A 158 3.03 11.92 13.20
CA LEU A 158 1.83 12.49 12.58
C LEU A 158 0.86 13.04 13.64
N ILE A 159 0.96 12.53 14.87
CA ILE A 159 0.04 12.83 15.97
C ILE A 159 -1.38 12.39 15.56
N GLN A 160 -1.47 11.14 15.12
CA GLN A 160 -2.67 10.52 14.60
C GLN A 160 -2.92 9.19 15.30
N ILE A 161 -4.17 8.95 15.71
CA ILE A 161 -4.60 7.67 16.27
C ILE A 161 -5.45 6.96 15.22
N THR A 162 -5.05 5.76 14.83
CA THR A 162 -5.94 4.85 14.09
C THR A 162 -6.74 4.05 15.10
N TYR A 163 -8.07 4.09 14.98
CA TYR A 163 -8.97 3.47 15.95
C TYR A 163 -10.11 2.74 15.25
N LYS A 164 -10.59 1.72 15.95
CA LYS A 164 -11.82 1.01 15.61
C LYS A 164 -12.96 1.52 16.48
N LEU A 165 -13.98 2.09 15.86
CA LEU A 165 -15.17 2.57 16.57
C LEU A 165 -15.88 1.40 17.25
N THR A 166 -16.10 1.53 18.56
CA THR A 166 -16.78 0.51 19.38
C THR A 166 -18.24 0.89 19.62
N SER A 167 -18.49 2.16 19.93
CA SER A 167 -19.84 2.70 20.08
C SER A 167 -19.86 4.22 19.96
N GLY A 168 -21.02 4.77 19.58
CA GLY A 168 -21.23 6.21 19.41
C GLY A 168 -20.59 6.73 18.12
N SER A 169 -20.21 8.00 18.14
CA SER A 169 -19.38 8.65 17.12
C SER A 169 -18.39 9.51 17.87
N PHE A 170 -17.16 9.62 17.36
CA PHE A 170 -16.31 10.74 17.74
C PHE A 170 -16.82 11.95 16.97
N ASP A 171 -17.06 13.04 17.66
CA ASP A 171 -17.58 14.26 17.03
C ASP A 171 -16.44 15.02 16.33
N ASP A 172 -16.74 15.64 15.20
CA ASP A 172 -15.77 16.46 14.48
C ASP A 172 -15.42 17.73 15.29
N ALA A 173 -14.23 18.28 15.09
CA ALA A 173 -13.72 19.44 15.82
C ALA A 173 -14.62 20.69 15.72
N ASP A 174 -15.47 20.74 14.68
CA ASP A 174 -16.43 21.81 14.43
C ASP A 174 -17.68 21.74 15.34
N GLN A 175 -18.00 20.57 15.89
CA GLN A 175 -19.17 20.41 16.77
C GLN A 175 -18.83 20.77 18.23
N TYR A 176 -17.60 20.51 18.66
CA TYR A 176 -17.10 20.84 19.99
C TYR A 176 -15.66 21.37 19.93
N SER A 177 -15.52 22.69 19.93
CA SER A 177 -14.19 23.33 19.96
C SER A 177 -13.44 22.93 21.24
N GLY A 178 -12.43 22.08 21.07
CA GLY A 178 -11.56 21.62 22.15
C GLY A 178 -11.99 20.36 22.89
N SER A 179 -12.75 19.46 22.25
CA SER A 179 -12.86 18.09 22.75
C SER A 179 -11.50 17.41 22.81
N TYR A 180 -11.36 16.45 23.73
CA TYR A 180 -10.15 15.66 23.89
C TYR A 180 -10.48 14.17 24.05
N VAL A 181 -9.55 13.32 23.63
CA VAL A 181 -9.60 11.87 23.81
C VAL A 181 -8.69 11.47 24.94
N LYS A 182 -9.16 10.56 25.79
CA LYS A 182 -8.38 9.94 26.87
C LYS A 182 -8.32 8.43 26.70
N GLY A 183 -7.13 7.86 26.85
CA GLY A 183 -6.90 6.41 26.92
C GLY A 183 -7.10 5.88 28.35
N ASP A 184 -7.83 4.77 28.49
CA ASP A 184 -8.12 4.16 29.79
C ASP A 184 -6.86 3.55 30.45
N ASP A 185 -5.96 2.95 29.66
CA ASP A 185 -4.79 2.22 30.19
C ASP A 185 -3.54 3.12 30.27
N SER A 186 -3.27 3.88 29.20
CA SER A 186 -2.11 4.77 29.13
C SER A 186 -2.29 6.04 29.97
N GLY A 187 -3.54 6.48 30.16
CA GLY A 187 -3.85 7.82 30.65
C GLY A 187 -3.36 8.93 29.71
N ALA A 188 -3.05 8.61 28.44
CA ALA A 188 -2.72 9.60 27.43
C ALA A 188 -3.95 10.46 27.12
N VAL A 189 -3.72 11.76 26.89
CA VAL A 189 -4.76 12.72 26.55
C VAL A 189 -4.31 13.48 25.30
N GLY A 190 -5.22 13.59 24.32
CA GLY A 190 -4.98 14.28 23.07
C GLY A 190 -6.18 15.15 22.69
N LYS A 191 -5.94 16.43 22.42
CA LYS A 191 -6.98 17.34 21.92
C LYS A 191 -7.33 16.99 20.47
N LEU A 192 -8.60 16.75 20.16
CA LEU A 192 -9.01 16.47 18.78
C LEU A 192 -8.83 17.72 17.92
N ALA A 193 -8.21 17.53 16.77
CA ALA A 193 -8.15 18.46 15.66
C ALA A 193 -9.19 18.14 14.57
N GLY A 194 -9.60 16.87 14.48
CA GLY A 194 -10.58 16.40 13.52
C GLY A 194 -10.71 14.89 13.51
N VAL A 195 -11.80 14.42 12.93
CA VAL A 195 -12.10 12.99 12.75
C VAL A 195 -12.16 12.70 11.27
N THR A 196 -11.47 11.67 10.82
CA THR A 196 -11.44 11.27 9.41
C THR A 196 -11.44 9.75 9.28
N THR A 197 -11.69 9.23 8.08
CA THR A 197 -11.47 7.81 7.78
C THR A 197 -9.98 7.55 7.65
N GLU A 198 -9.51 6.33 7.89
CA GLU A 198 -8.10 6.01 7.70
C GLU A 198 -7.66 6.24 6.25
N ARG A 199 -8.55 6.01 5.27
CA ARG A 199 -8.35 6.40 3.86
C ARG A 199 -7.94 7.87 3.66
N LEU A 200 -8.57 8.78 4.41
CA LEU A 200 -8.30 10.23 4.34
C LEU A 200 -7.38 10.70 5.47
N GLY A 201 -6.84 9.77 6.27
CA GLY A 201 -5.82 10.03 7.28
C GLY A 201 -4.50 10.46 6.64
N VAL A 202 -3.68 11.16 7.40
CA VAL A 202 -2.36 11.60 6.93
C VAL A 202 -1.44 10.38 6.86
N HIS A 203 -0.82 10.16 5.70
CA HIS A 203 0.24 9.16 5.53
C HIS A 203 1.61 9.76 5.87
N HIS A 204 1.88 10.96 5.36
CA HIS A 204 3.12 11.71 5.59
C HIS A 204 2.95 13.17 5.18
N TYR A 205 4.01 13.97 5.34
CA TYR A 205 4.05 15.35 4.88
C TYR A 205 5.12 15.54 3.80
N GLU A 206 4.82 16.34 2.79
CA GLU A 206 5.74 16.71 1.71
C GLU A 206 5.99 18.22 1.66
N SER A 207 7.17 18.63 1.22
CA SER A 207 7.44 20.03 0.85
C SER A 207 6.83 20.36 -0.51
N ALA A 208 6.85 21.64 -0.89
CA ALA A 208 6.43 22.08 -2.23
C ALA A 208 7.22 21.42 -3.38
N ASP A 209 8.39 20.86 -3.09
CA ASP A 209 9.25 20.16 -4.06
C ASP A 209 8.96 18.65 -4.14
N GLY A 210 7.95 18.14 -3.40
CA GLY A 210 7.60 16.72 -3.37
C GLY A 210 8.58 15.85 -2.58
N ILE A 211 9.30 16.44 -1.64
CA ILE A 211 10.23 15.72 -0.74
C ILE A 211 9.51 15.47 0.58
N GLU A 212 9.56 14.24 1.08
CA GLU A 212 9.04 13.90 2.40
C GLU A 212 9.75 14.70 3.50
N VAL A 213 8.96 15.40 4.32
CA VAL A 213 9.41 16.25 5.42
C VAL A 213 8.59 15.96 6.68
N GLY A 214 9.08 16.41 7.84
CA GLY A 214 8.31 16.33 9.07
C GLY A 214 7.15 17.34 9.09
N ARG A 215 6.10 17.03 9.86
CA ARG A 215 4.92 17.90 10.07
C ARG A 215 5.25 19.36 10.38
N SER A 216 6.33 19.61 11.14
CA SER A 216 6.74 20.96 11.56
C SER A 216 7.57 21.72 10.52
N HIS A 217 7.84 21.13 9.35
CA HIS A 217 8.56 21.80 8.28
C HIS A 217 7.72 22.95 7.70
N ASN A 218 8.36 24.08 7.42
CA ASN A 218 7.67 25.24 6.87
C ASN A 218 7.19 24.93 5.44
N GLY A 219 5.89 25.05 5.19
CA GLY A 219 5.29 24.69 3.90
C GLY A 219 5.07 23.19 3.71
N ALA A 220 5.08 22.40 4.78
CA ALA A 220 4.66 20.99 4.75
C ALA A 220 3.18 20.86 4.36
N LEU A 221 2.90 20.03 3.36
CA LEU A 221 1.56 19.65 2.92
C LEU A 221 1.29 18.21 3.36
N ALA A 222 0.11 17.96 3.92
CA ALA A 222 -0.29 16.61 4.32
C ALA A 222 -0.70 15.80 3.09
N ILE A 223 -0.10 14.63 2.91
CA ILE A 223 -0.50 13.64 1.91
C ILE A 223 -1.34 12.58 2.60
N THR A 224 -2.55 12.34 2.08
CA THR A 224 -3.45 11.32 2.63
C THR A 224 -3.08 9.91 2.16
N ASN A 225 -3.53 8.87 2.87
CA ASN A 225 -3.38 7.48 2.43
C ASN A 225 -3.93 7.27 1.02
N GLU A 226 -5.12 7.80 0.70
CA GLU A 226 -5.68 7.78 -0.66
C GLU A 226 -4.75 8.44 -1.69
N THR A 227 -4.24 9.63 -1.41
CA THR A 227 -3.36 10.36 -2.34
C THR A 227 -2.06 9.58 -2.56
N PHE A 228 -1.51 8.99 -1.51
CA PHE A 228 -0.33 8.14 -1.58
C PHE A 228 -0.55 6.93 -2.49
N GLU A 229 -1.62 6.16 -2.29
CA GLU A 229 -1.92 4.98 -3.12
C GLU A 229 -2.19 5.36 -4.59
N ASN A 230 -2.86 6.50 -4.83
CA ASN A 230 -3.03 7.04 -6.18
C ASN A 230 -1.69 7.37 -6.84
N ASN A 231 -0.78 8.02 -6.12
CA ASN A 231 0.55 8.34 -6.62
C ASN A 231 1.41 7.10 -6.86
N GLU A 232 1.27 6.06 -6.03
CA GLU A 232 1.94 4.77 -6.26
C GLU A 232 1.38 4.05 -7.49
N ASN A 233 0.05 4.07 -7.70
CA ASN A 233 -0.56 3.51 -8.89
C ASN A 233 -0.20 4.30 -10.16
N GLU A 234 -0.06 5.61 -10.05
CA GLU A 234 0.44 6.50 -11.12
C GLU A 234 1.84 6.08 -11.58
N LYS A 235 2.76 5.84 -10.63
CA LYS A 235 4.13 5.39 -10.94
C LYS A 235 4.14 4.08 -11.72
N LYS A 236 3.19 3.17 -11.46
CA LYS A 236 3.05 1.89 -12.17
C LYS A 236 2.59 2.04 -13.62
N ARG A 237 2.08 3.22 -14.02
CA ARG A 237 1.70 3.47 -15.42
C ARG A 237 2.87 3.60 -16.36
N GLU A 238 4.03 4.02 -15.85
CA GLU A 238 5.25 4.09 -16.63
C GLU A 238 5.88 2.69 -16.67
N ILE A 239 5.76 2.02 -17.81
CA ILE A 239 6.32 0.69 -18.01
C ILE A 239 7.47 0.72 -19.02
N MET A 240 8.40 -0.20 -18.83
CA MET A 240 9.46 -0.50 -19.77
C MET A 240 8.98 -1.55 -20.77
N ILE A 241 9.13 -1.22 -22.04
CA ILE A 241 8.75 -2.08 -23.17
C ILE A 241 10.00 -2.43 -23.98
N LEU A 242 10.15 -3.72 -24.30
CA LEU A 242 11.15 -4.22 -25.26
C LEU A 242 10.70 -3.89 -26.69
N GLN A 243 11.58 -3.35 -27.53
CA GLN A 243 11.29 -3.18 -28.95
C GLN A 243 10.96 -4.53 -29.62
N GLY A 244 9.89 -4.57 -30.42
CA GLY A 244 9.38 -5.80 -31.05
C GLY A 244 10.42 -6.57 -31.87
N ASN A 245 11.41 -5.90 -32.46
CA ASN A 245 12.49 -6.53 -33.23
C ASN A 245 13.36 -7.49 -32.39
N TYR A 246 13.39 -7.30 -31.07
CA TYR A 246 14.20 -8.10 -30.15
C TYR A 246 13.38 -9.12 -29.36
N LEU A 247 12.06 -9.14 -29.55
CA LEU A 247 11.17 -10.10 -28.88
C LEU A 247 11.58 -11.55 -29.18
N GLN A 248 11.80 -11.86 -30.47
CA GLN A 248 12.20 -13.20 -30.88
C GLN A 248 13.55 -13.64 -30.27
N GLN A 249 14.51 -12.72 -30.18
CA GLN A 249 15.79 -13.00 -29.55
C GLN A 249 15.62 -13.23 -28.04
N PHE A 250 14.74 -12.47 -27.39
CA PHE A 250 14.43 -12.64 -25.97
C PHE A 250 13.80 -14.00 -25.70
N GLU A 251 12.77 -14.38 -26.46
CA GLU A 251 12.09 -15.67 -26.36
C GLU A 251 13.07 -16.85 -26.53
N GLN A 252 13.92 -16.79 -27.55
CA GLN A 252 14.89 -17.86 -27.80
C GLN A 252 15.92 -18.01 -26.68
N ASN A 253 16.45 -16.90 -26.15
CA ASN A 253 17.36 -16.95 -25.01
C ASN A 253 16.67 -17.50 -23.75
N PHE A 254 15.39 -17.17 -23.56
CA PHE A 254 14.61 -17.68 -22.44
C PHE A 254 14.40 -19.20 -22.55
N GLU A 255 14.06 -19.72 -23.74
CA GLU A 255 14.00 -21.16 -24.00
C GLU A 255 15.34 -21.86 -23.76
N ASP A 256 16.45 -21.27 -24.22
CA ASP A 256 17.79 -21.81 -23.98
C ASP A 256 18.11 -21.89 -22.48
N MET A 257 17.72 -20.89 -21.70
CA MET A 257 17.85 -20.89 -20.24
C MET A 257 16.95 -21.92 -19.56
N MET A 258 15.82 -22.25 -20.19
CA MET A 258 14.90 -23.27 -19.70
C MET A 258 15.33 -24.69 -20.01
N ASN A 259 16.10 -24.88 -21.09
CA ASN A 259 16.66 -26.16 -21.47
C ASN A 259 18.05 -26.42 -20.86
N ALA A 260 18.71 -25.38 -20.34
CA ALA A 260 19.92 -25.49 -19.52
C ALA A 260 19.63 -26.05 -18.11
#